data_AF-A0A941VZV7-F1
#
_entry.id   AF-A0A941VZV7-F1
#
_cell.length_a   1.000
_cell.length_b   1.000
_cell.length_c   1.000
_cell.angle_alpha   90.00
_cell.angle_beta   90.00
_cell.angle_gamma   90.00
#
_symmetry.space_group_name_H-M   'P 1'
#
loop_
_entity.id
_entity.type
_entity.pdbx_description
1 polymer ?
#
loop_
_entity_poly.entity_id
_entity_poly.type
_entity_poly.pdbx_seq_one_letter_code
_entity_poly.pdbx_strand_id
1 'polypeptide(L)'
;MGDNKNITNDQGSVNSLGALMDAVQITASSSRNIKNAADTIEKSCSTQGTRGEAHKSLLLDKADDMRSLAELYGSASRRFESAAKKLQNGIPEDKVWADVLAYDSFFSDQLKSEKCDYESVLNILHENTT
;
A
#
# COMPACT_ATOMS: atom_id res chain seq x y z
N MET A 1 27.08 -1.55 -45.60
CA MET A 1 27.28 -2.71 -44.70
C MET A 1 27.78 -2.13 -43.39
N GLY A 2 26.97 -1.82 -42.40
CA GLY A 2 25.86 -2.61 -41.86
C GLY A 2 26.39 -3.30 -40.62
N ASP A 3 26.10 -2.72 -39.44
CA ASP A 3 25.82 -3.40 -38.16
C ASP A 3 26.25 -2.54 -36.96
N ASN A 4 25.43 -1.53 -36.68
CA ASN A 4 25.45 -0.82 -35.40
C ASN A 4 24.63 -1.66 -34.41
N LYS A 5 25.27 -2.60 -33.71
CA LYS A 5 24.62 -3.40 -32.67
C LYS A 5 24.25 -2.49 -31.50
N ASN A 6 22.95 -2.21 -31.42
CA ASN A 6 22.29 -1.52 -30.33
C ASN A 6 22.32 -2.40 -29.07
N ILE A 7 23.40 -2.30 -28.28
CA ILE A 7 23.57 -2.99 -26.99
C ILE A 7 23.48 -1.94 -25.89
N THR A 8 22.28 -1.49 -25.53
CA THR A 8 22.09 -0.67 -24.30
C THR A 8 20.76 -0.86 -23.58
N ASN A 9 19.82 -1.69 -24.07
CA ASN A 9 18.47 -1.74 -23.47
C ASN A 9 18.24 -2.77 -22.34
N ASP A 10 19.20 -3.64 -22.02
CA ASP A 10 18.96 -4.70 -21.01
C ASP A 10 19.30 -4.29 -19.57
N GLN A 11 20.24 -3.36 -19.36
CA GLN A 11 20.70 -3.03 -18.00
C GLN A 11 19.75 -2.09 -17.23
N GLY A 12 18.98 -1.23 -17.92
CA GLY A 12 17.94 -0.41 -17.30
C GLY A 12 16.72 -1.25 -16.86
N SER A 13 16.27 -2.13 -17.75
CA SER A 13 15.16 -3.05 -17.54
C SER A 13 15.35 -3.97 -16.32
N VAL A 14 16.56 -4.55 -16.15
CA VAL A 14 16.86 -5.43 -15.01
C VAL A 14 16.81 -4.69 -13.67
N ASN A 15 17.25 -3.43 -13.63
CA ASN A 15 17.16 -2.60 -12.43
C ASN A 15 15.71 -2.24 -12.09
N SER A 16 14.90 -1.92 -13.09
CA SER A 16 13.49 -1.56 -12.91
C SER A 16 12.60 -2.75 -12.53
N LEU A 17 12.88 -3.94 -13.07
CA LEU A 17 12.22 -5.18 -12.64
C LEU A 17 12.51 -5.47 -11.16
N GLY A 18 13.76 -5.34 -10.73
CA GLY A 18 14.15 -5.49 -9.33
C GLY A 18 13.40 -4.52 -8.41
N ALA A 19 13.40 -3.22 -8.76
CA ALA A 19 12.70 -2.20 -7.99
C ALA A 19 11.18 -2.46 -7.87
N LEU A 20 10.54 -2.94 -8.95
CA LEU A 20 9.11 -3.30 -8.91
C LEU A 20 8.85 -4.50 -8.00
N MET A 21 9.70 -5.53 -8.05
CA MET A 21 9.57 -6.71 -7.17
C MET A 21 9.79 -6.36 -5.70
N ASP A 22 10.75 -5.49 -5.40
CA ASP A 22 10.94 -4.96 -4.04
C ASP A 22 9.69 -4.20 -3.57
N ALA A 23 9.13 -3.34 -4.43
CA ALA A 23 7.90 -2.61 -4.14
C ALA A 23 6.71 -3.55 -3.91
N VAL A 24 6.56 -4.63 -4.69
CA VAL A 24 5.55 -5.70 -4.47
C VAL A 24 5.71 -6.27 -3.07
N GLN A 25 6.92 -6.63 -2.67
CA GLN A 25 7.20 -7.27 -1.38
C GLN A 25 6.90 -6.33 -0.20
N ILE A 26 7.34 -5.08 -0.29
CA ILE A 26 7.11 -4.06 0.76
C ILE A 26 5.61 -3.80 0.94
N THR A 27 4.89 -3.57 -0.15
CA THR A 27 3.45 -3.26 -0.10
C THR A 27 2.62 -4.46 0.33
N ALA A 28 2.93 -5.68 -0.15
CA ALA A 28 2.27 -6.89 0.31
C ALA A 28 2.49 -7.16 1.80
N SER A 29 3.71 -6.93 2.29
CA SER A 29 4.04 -7.11 3.71
C SER A 29 3.34 -6.06 4.57
N SER A 30 3.27 -4.82 4.10
CA SER A 30 2.55 -3.73 4.79
C SER A 30 1.06 -4.05 4.88
N SER A 31 0.42 -4.44 3.77
CA SER A 31 -0.98 -4.90 3.74
C SER A 31 -1.25 -6.00 4.77
N ARG A 32 -0.40 -7.04 4.81
CA ARG A 32 -0.53 -8.15 5.76
C ARG A 32 -0.38 -7.70 7.21
N ASN A 33 0.62 -6.87 7.50
CA ASN A 33 0.90 -6.41 8.86
C ASN A 33 -0.25 -5.54 9.39
N ILE A 34 -0.78 -4.64 8.56
CA ILE A 34 -1.92 -3.78 8.93
C ILE A 34 -3.16 -4.64 9.18
N LYS A 35 -3.45 -5.62 8.30
CA LYS A 35 -4.57 -6.55 8.50
C LYS A 35 -4.45 -7.35 9.80
N ASN A 36 -3.26 -7.88 10.08
CA ASN A 36 -3.01 -8.61 11.35
C ASN A 36 -3.22 -7.73 12.58
N ALA A 37 -2.86 -6.45 12.50
CA ALA A 37 -3.08 -5.49 13.57
C ALA A 37 -4.57 -5.19 13.77
N ALA A 38 -5.34 -4.99 12.69
CA ALA A 38 -6.79 -4.85 12.75
C ALA A 38 -7.46 -6.09 13.39
N ASP A 39 -7.07 -7.30 12.98
CA ASP A 39 -7.57 -8.55 13.55
C ASP A 39 -7.23 -8.69 15.04
N THR A 40 -6.08 -8.16 15.48
CA THR A 40 -5.66 -8.17 16.89
C THR A 40 -6.54 -7.23 17.72
N ILE A 41 -6.87 -6.05 17.19
CA ILE A 41 -7.76 -5.08 17.83
C ILE A 41 -9.16 -5.69 18.00
N GLU A 42 -9.70 -6.28 16.94
CA GLU A 42 -11.04 -6.89 16.96
C GLU A 42 -11.13 -8.07 17.96
N LYS A 43 -10.07 -8.89 18.04
CA LYS A 43 -9.95 -9.93 19.08
C LYS A 43 -9.93 -9.35 20.48
N SER A 44 -9.17 -8.27 20.71
CA SER A 44 -9.17 -7.59 22.00
C SER A 44 -10.57 -7.05 22.34
N CYS A 45 -11.29 -6.50 21.37
CA CYS A 45 -12.66 -6.00 21.56
C CYS A 45 -13.68 -7.08 21.95
N SER A 46 -13.36 -8.34 21.68
CA SER A 46 -14.19 -9.51 22.02
C SER A 46 -13.72 -10.23 23.29
N THR A 47 -12.64 -9.76 23.91
CA THR A 47 -12.05 -10.38 25.11
C THR A 47 -12.45 -9.63 26.36
N GLN A 48 -13.18 -10.30 27.26
CA GLN A 48 -13.68 -9.72 28.49
C GLN A 48 -12.54 -9.22 29.40
N GLY A 49 -12.75 -8.07 30.04
CA GLY A 49 -11.80 -7.47 30.99
C GLY A 49 -10.62 -6.77 30.33
N THR A 50 -10.59 -6.68 29.00
CA THR A 50 -9.56 -5.91 28.28
C THR A 50 -10.01 -4.47 28.04
N ARG A 51 -9.04 -3.59 27.80
CA ARG A 51 -9.33 -2.23 27.30
C ARG A 51 -10.05 -2.25 25.94
N GLY A 52 -9.85 -3.32 25.17
CA GLY A 52 -10.56 -3.54 23.91
C GLY A 52 -12.07 -3.59 24.09
N GLU A 53 -12.54 -4.37 25.06
CA GLU A 53 -13.97 -4.46 25.39
C GLU A 53 -14.53 -3.09 25.84
N ALA A 54 -13.80 -2.36 26.68
CA ALA A 54 -14.23 -1.08 27.23
C ALA A 54 -14.35 0.05 26.18
N HIS A 55 -13.60 -0.04 25.07
CA HIS A 55 -13.58 0.98 24.00
C HIS A 55 -13.97 0.38 22.63
N LYS A 56 -14.83 -0.64 22.64
CA LYS A 56 -15.13 -1.47 21.48
C LYS A 56 -15.57 -0.70 20.24
N SER A 57 -16.47 0.29 20.37
CA SER A 57 -16.95 1.06 19.22
C SER A 57 -15.80 1.77 18.49
N LEU A 58 -15.03 2.58 19.22
CA LEU A 58 -13.89 3.32 18.68
C LEU A 58 -12.82 2.40 18.07
N LEU A 59 -12.55 1.28 18.73
CA LEU A 59 -11.51 0.34 18.28
C LEU A 59 -11.93 -0.47 17.05
N LEU A 60 -13.21 -0.81 16.92
CA LEU A 60 -13.73 -1.47 15.73
C LEU A 60 -13.74 -0.52 14.53
N ASP A 61 -14.19 0.72 14.70
CA ASP A 61 -14.12 1.74 13.64
C ASP A 61 -12.66 1.89 13.16
N LYS A 62 -11.71 1.93 14.10
CA LYS A 62 -10.29 2.01 13.74
C LYS A 62 -9.77 0.75 13.04
N ALA A 63 -10.24 -0.44 13.42
CA ALA A 63 -9.88 -1.68 12.77
C ALA A 63 -10.39 -1.71 11.31
N ASP A 64 -11.55 -1.11 11.04
CA ASP A 64 -12.10 -0.98 9.70
C ASP A 64 -11.29 0.00 8.83
N ASP A 65 -10.89 1.17 9.35
CA ASP A 65 -9.96 2.07 8.65
C ASP A 65 -8.65 1.35 8.27
N MET A 66 -8.11 0.57 9.21
CA MET A 66 -6.90 -0.22 8.97
C MET A 66 -7.11 -1.27 7.87
N ARG A 67 -8.30 -1.86 7.76
CA ARG A 67 -8.62 -2.79 6.67
C ARG A 67 -8.65 -2.08 5.32
N SER A 68 -9.30 -0.92 5.23
CA SER A 68 -9.28 -0.06 4.03
C SER A 68 -7.85 0.26 3.60
N LEU A 69 -6.99 0.65 4.56
CA LEU A 69 -5.58 0.90 4.29
C LEU A 69 -4.84 -0.37 3.82
N ALA A 70 -5.09 -1.52 4.44
CA ALA A 70 -4.50 -2.78 4.01
C ALA A 70 -4.91 -3.17 2.58
N GLU A 71 -6.15 -2.89 2.19
CA GLU A 71 -6.63 -3.09 0.82
C GLU A 71 -5.95 -2.17 -0.18
N LEU A 72 -5.73 -0.90 0.17
CA LEU A 72 -4.96 0.05 -0.64
C LEU A 72 -3.54 -0.46 -0.89
N TYR A 73 -2.82 -0.87 0.14
CA TYR A 73 -1.48 -1.46 -0.01
C TYR A 73 -1.51 -2.76 -0.84
N GLY A 74 -2.54 -3.59 -0.67
CA GLY A 74 -2.72 -4.80 -1.47
C GLY A 74 -2.99 -4.50 -2.95
N SER A 75 -3.71 -3.42 -3.24
CA SER A 75 -3.96 -2.93 -4.60
C SER A 75 -2.68 -2.42 -5.26
N ALA A 76 -1.87 -1.64 -4.52
CA ALA A 76 -0.57 -1.17 -4.98
C ALA A 76 0.37 -2.33 -5.30
N SER A 77 0.45 -3.35 -4.42
CA SER A 77 1.23 -4.56 -4.65
C SER A 77 0.86 -5.26 -5.96
N ARG A 78 -0.43 -5.50 -6.22
CA ARG A 78 -0.89 -6.10 -7.48
C ARG A 78 -0.55 -5.25 -8.70
N ARG A 79 -0.53 -3.93 -8.57
CA ARG A 79 -0.15 -3.03 -9.67
C ARG A 79 1.34 -3.09 -9.98
N PHE A 80 2.21 -3.09 -8.96
CA PHE A 80 3.64 -3.30 -9.17
C PHE A 80 3.92 -4.69 -9.76
N GLU A 81 3.20 -5.73 -9.34
CA GLU A 81 3.33 -7.07 -9.91
C GLU A 81 2.89 -7.08 -11.39
N SER A 82 1.80 -6.39 -11.72
CA SER A 82 1.36 -6.22 -13.11
C SER A 82 2.40 -5.47 -13.96
N ALA A 83 3.00 -4.41 -13.42
CA ALA A 83 4.07 -3.67 -14.08
C ALA A 83 5.31 -4.55 -14.31
N ALA A 84 5.72 -5.35 -13.32
CA ALA A 84 6.82 -6.30 -13.44
C ALA A 84 6.55 -7.33 -14.54
N LYS A 85 5.33 -7.90 -14.60
CA LYS A 85 4.92 -8.82 -15.66
C LYS A 85 4.94 -8.16 -17.04
N LYS A 86 4.53 -6.89 -17.15
CA LYS A 86 4.59 -6.13 -18.41
C LYS A 86 6.04 -5.97 -18.90
N LEU A 87 6.98 -5.62 -18.01
CA LEU A 87 8.41 -5.55 -18.35
C LEU A 87 8.95 -6.91 -18.79
N GLN A 88 8.63 -7.99 -18.07
CA GLN A 88 9.04 -9.35 -18.43
C GLN A 88 8.52 -9.78 -19.82
N ASN A 89 7.34 -9.28 -20.20
CA ASN A 89 6.75 -9.53 -21.53
C ASN A 89 7.31 -8.60 -22.63
N GLY A 90 8.35 -7.81 -22.35
CA GLY A 90 9.01 -6.94 -23.31
C GLY A 90 8.24 -5.65 -23.62
N ILE A 91 7.28 -5.25 -22.78
CA ILE A 91 6.68 -3.92 -22.91
C ILE A 91 7.74 -2.87 -22.59
N PRO A 92 7.89 -1.81 -23.43
CA PRO A 92 8.83 -0.73 -23.19
C PRO A 92 8.71 -0.13 -21.78
N GLU A 93 9.85 0.10 -21.16
CA GLU A 93 9.94 0.53 -19.76
C GLU A 93 9.27 1.89 -19.50
N ASP A 94 9.38 2.82 -20.44
CA ASP A 94 8.71 4.12 -20.43
C ASP A 94 7.18 4.00 -20.33
N LYS A 95 6.59 3.04 -21.06
CA LYS A 95 5.15 2.79 -21.01
C LYS A 95 4.72 2.17 -19.69
N VAL A 96 5.54 1.28 -19.13
CA VAL A 96 5.27 0.70 -17.81
C VAL A 96 5.37 1.76 -16.72
N TRP A 97 6.37 2.63 -16.76
CA TRP A 97 6.51 3.72 -15.79
C TRP A 97 5.40 4.76 -15.90
N ALA A 98 4.93 5.08 -17.11
CA ALA A 98 3.78 5.97 -17.27
C ALA A 98 2.53 5.43 -16.55
N ASP A 99 2.25 4.12 -16.69
CA ASP A 99 1.15 3.46 -15.97
C ASP A 99 1.34 3.48 -14.45
N VAL A 100 2.57 3.26 -13.97
CA VAL A 100 2.90 3.27 -12.53
C VAL A 100 2.77 4.67 -11.94
N LEU A 101 3.28 5.71 -12.62
CA LEU A 101 3.21 7.10 -12.17
C LEU A 101 1.76 7.63 -12.12
N ALA A 102 0.94 7.25 -13.10
CA ALA A 102 -0.48 7.58 -13.07
C ALA A 102 -1.16 7.00 -11.83
N TYR A 103 -0.81 5.77 -11.44
CA TYR A 103 -1.34 5.15 -10.23
C TYR A 103 -0.77 5.76 -8.94
N ASP A 104 0.52 6.12 -8.91
CA ASP A 104 1.17 6.73 -7.75
C ASP A 104 0.50 8.05 -7.33
N SER A 105 0.08 8.87 -8.30
CA SER A 105 -0.68 10.09 -8.02
C SER A 105 -2.00 9.81 -7.29
N PHE A 106 -2.78 8.85 -7.80
CA PHE A 106 -4.03 8.41 -7.17
C PHE A 106 -3.78 7.82 -5.77
N PHE A 107 -2.78 6.95 -5.63
CA PHE A 107 -2.46 6.29 -4.37
C PHE A 107 -1.99 7.29 -3.30
N SER A 108 -1.17 8.26 -3.69
CA SER A 108 -0.70 9.33 -2.82
C SER A 108 -1.85 10.21 -2.32
N ASP A 109 -2.83 10.50 -3.18
CA ASP A 109 -4.00 11.29 -2.80
C ASP A 109 -4.92 10.51 -1.83
N GLN A 110 -5.12 9.22 -2.07
CA GLN A 110 -5.86 8.34 -1.16
C GLN A 110 -5.19 8.25 0.22
N LEU A 111 -3.86 8.05 0.27
CA LEU A 111 -3.10 8.03 1.53
C LEU A 111 -3.19 9.36 2.29
N LYS A 112 -3.16 10.50 1.59
CA LYS A 112 -3.33 11.81 2.21
C LYS A 112 -4.73 11.97 2.80
N SER A 113 -5.77 11.52 2.11
CA SER A 113 -7.14 11.54 2.62
C SER A 113 -7.26 10.74 3.90
N GLU A 114 -6.84 9.47 3.86
CA GLU A 114 -6.84 8.57 5.03
C GLU A 114 -6.05 9.14 6.21
N LYS A 115 -4.91 9.78 5.95
CA LYS A 115 -4.12 10.45 6.99
C LYS A 115 -4.84 11.66 7.58
N CYS A 116 -5.48 12.49 6.75
CA CYS A 116 -6.25 13.66 7.21
C CYS A 116 -7.44 13.23 8.07
N ASP A 117 -8.16 12.20 7.66
CA ASP A 117 -9.29 11.64 8.41
C ASP A 117 -8.80 11.11 9.77
N TYR A 118 -7.66 10.41 9.79
CA TYR A 118 -7.05 9.95 11.03
C TYR A 118 -6.63 11.10 11.96
N GLU A 119 -5.98 12.13 11.44
CA GLU A 119 -5.59 13.31 12.23
C GLU A 119 -6.81 14.07 12.77
N SER A 120 -7.88 14.17 11.98
CA SER A 120 -9.15 14.77 12.42
C SER A 120 -9.77 13.99 13.58
N VAL A 121 -9.82 12.66 13.50
CA VAL A 121 -10.32 11.80 14.59
C VAL A 121 -9.45 11.95 15.84
N LEU A 122 -8.13 11.97 15.70
CA LEU A 122 -7.21 12.17 16.84
C LEU A 122 -7.41 13.53 17.52
N ASN A 123 -7.65 14.59 16.75
CA ASN A 123 -7.92 15.92 17.31
C ASN A 123 -9.24 15.93 18.09
N ILE A 124 -10.31 15.33 17.54
CA ILE A 124 -11.60 15.21 18.23
C ILE A 124 -11.45 14.42 19.55
N LEU A 125 -10.66 13.35 19.55
CA LEU A 125 -10.43 12.55 20.77
C LEU A 125 -9.62 13.31 21.83
N HIS A 126 -8.64 14.13 21.43
CA HIS A 126 -7.87 14.97 22.34
C HIS A 126 -8.66 16.17 22.90
N GLU A 127 -9.53 16.79 22.11
CA GLU A 127 -10.35 17.93 22.56
C GLU A 127 -11.45 17.52 23.55
N ASN A 128 -11.87 16.25 23.54
CA ASN A 128 -12.87 15.71 24.47
C ASN A 128 -12.29 15.15 25.79
N THR A 129 -10.99 15.34 26.06
CA THR A 129 -10.31 14.86 27.29
C THR A 129 -9.85 15.97 28.26
N THR A 130 -10.27 17.22 28.07
CA THR A 130 -10.11 18.33 29.05
C THR A 130 -11.44 18.82 29.57
#